data_AF-A0A939P607-F1
#
_entry.id   AF-A0A939P607-F1
#
_cell.length_a   1.000
_cell.length_b   1.000
_cell.length_c   1.000
_cell.angle_alpha   90.00
_cell.angle_beta   90.00
_cell.angle_gamma   90.00
#
_symmetry.space_group_name_H-M   'P 1'
#
loop_
_entity.id
_entity.type
_entity.pdbx_description
1 polymer ?
#
loop_
_entity_poly.entity_id
_entity_poly.type
_entity_poly.pdbx_seq_one_letter_code
_entity_poly.pdbx_strand_id
1 'polypeptide(L)'
;MGSDYARARHMIAVAVPLVLLAVVLVFMLVQAWPPSPVKSGESPPTGKDLHLFGWTPRVSRETGLFIIVLAAGGLGGTVHALRSLYWYVGNRTLRRSWLMMYLILPFIGAALGLVVYMVLRGGLTSPTGGSDINPYGVTAIAALVGLFSQETAEKLRAVFETLLTPAKAGRDQALPPQVRALEPVSGPVGALLTVRGLGLGSATVVRFGTVDAPATDVTDTELTVTVPPGATTGRPAVITPVATVASPVEFTVEDGPANEPPGQPEA
;
A
#
# COMPACT_ATOMS: atom_id res chain seq x y z
N MET A 1 38.33 -21.57 15.13
CA MET A 1 36.95 -21.36 14.67
C MET A 1 36.02 -22.22 15.51
N GLY A 2 35.21 -21.63 16.39
CA GLY A 2 34.25 -22.39 17.20
C GLY A 2 33.08 -22.84 16.33
N SER A 3 32.58 -24.07 16.52
CA SER A 3 31.46 -24.59 15.73
C SER A 3 30.25 -23.65 15.80
N ASP A 4 29.73 -23.21 14.65
CA ASP A 4 28.51 -22.38 14.55
C ASP A 4 27.26 -23.08 15.14
N TYR A 5 27.34 -24.38 15.37
CA TYR A 5 26.31 -25.20 15.96
C TYR A 5 26.09 -24.94 17.47
N ALA A 6 24.84 -25.09 17.89
CA ALA A 6 24.43 -25.00 19.27
C ALA A 6 24.97 -26.19 20.09
N ARG A 7 25.32 -25.92 21.35
CA ARG A 7 25.69 -26.95 22.33
C ARG A 7 24.47 -27.31 23.17
N ALA A 8 24.52 -28.45 23.87
CA ALA A 8 23.43 -28.91 24.75
C ALA A 8 22.95 -27.82 25.72
N ARG A 9 23.88 -27.09 26.36
CA ARG A 9 23.53 -25.98 27.26
C ARG A 9 22.72 -24.86 26.58
N HIS A 10 22.99 -24.58 25.30
CA HIS A 10 22.25 -23.58 24.55
C HIS A 10 20.85 -24.11 24.15
N MET A 11 20.74 -25.40 23.86
CA MET A 11 19.46 -26.04 23.56
C MET A 11 18.54 -26.00 24.78
N ILE A 12 19.07 -26.36 25.96
CA ILE A 12 18.34 -26.30 27.24
C ILE A 12 17.95 -24.86 27.57
N ALA A 13 18.86 -23.91 27.38
CA ALA A 13 18.61 -22.48 27.64
C ALA A 13 17.50 -21.88 26.78
N VAL A 14 17.12 -22.49 25.65
CA VAL A 14 15.98 -22.06 24.82
C VAL A 14 14.75 -22.92 25.06
N ALA A 15 14.92 -24.24 25.17
CA ALA A 15 13.81 -25.17 25.37
C ALA A 15 13.05 -24.92 26.68
N VAL A 16 13.76 -24.69 27.79
CA VAL A 16 13.14 -24.48 29.10
C VAL A 16 12.26 -23.22 29.11
N PRO A 17 12.75 -22.03 28.69
CA PRO A 17 11.90 -20.85 28.59
C PRO A 17 10.69 -21.04 27.68
N LEU A 18 10.83 -21.73 26.53
CA LEU A 18 9.71 -21.96 25.62
C LEU A 18 8.63 -22.86 26.25
N VAL A 19 9.02 -23.91 26.97
CA VAL A 19 8.06 -24.78 27.68
C VAL A 19 7.39 -24.03 28.82
N LEU A 20 8.15 -23.27 29.61
CA LEU A 20 7.57 -22.44 30.67
C LEU A 20 6.61 -21.39 30.11
N LEU A 21 6.97 -20.75 29.00
CA LEU A 21 6.11 -19.81 28.30
C LEU A 21 4.83 -20.50 27.79
N ALA A 22 4.91 -21.70 27.22
CA ALA A 22 3.73 -22.45 26.81
C ALA A 22 2.77 -22.71 27.98
N VAL A 23 3.30 -23.10 29.15
CA VAL A 23 2.49 -23.30 30.37
C VAL A 23 1.81 -22.00 30.81
N VAL A 24 2.56 -20.88 30.82
CA VAL A 24 2.02 -19.56 31.17
C VAL A 24 0.92 -19.12 30.19
N LEU A 25 1.14 -19.32 28.88
CA LEU A 25 0.16 -18.96 27.85
C LEU A 25 -1.12 -19.80 27.96
N VAL A 26 -1.00 -21.11 28.21
CA VAL A 26 -2.15 -21.98 28.47
C VAL A 26 -2.89 -21.55 29.74
N PHE A 27 -2.15 -21.24 30.81
CA PHE A 27 -2.75 -20.73 32.04
C PHE A 27 -3.51 -19.41 31.79
N MET A 28 -2.91 -18.45 31.08
CA MET A 28 -3.56 -17.20 30.71
C MET A 28 -4.81 -17.43 29.87
N LEU A 29 -4.78 -18.37 28.91
CA LEU A 29 -5.92 -18.70 28.06
C LEU A 29 -7.08 -19.26 28.89
N VAL A 30 -6.80 -20.16 29.84
CA VAL A 30 -7.81 -20.73 30.75
C VAL A 30 -8.38 -19.66 31.68
N GLN A 31 -7.53 -18.81 32.26
CA GLN A 31 -7.97 -17.73 33.15
C GLN A 31 -8.84 -16.70 32.41
N ALA A 32 -8.43 -16.30 31.21
CA ALA A 32 -9.14 -15.31 30.39
C ALA A 32 -10.40 -15.88 29.71
N TRP A 33 -10.57 -17.21 29.68
CA TRP A 33 -11.68 -17.87 28.99
C TRP A 33 -13.04 -17.27 29.37
N PRO A 34 -13.90 -16.91 28.40
CA PRO A 34 -15.14 -16.24 28.71
C PRO A 34 -16.12 -17.20 29.41
N PRO A 35 -16.98 -16.68 30.30
CA PRO A 35 -18.02 -17.48 30.91
C PRO A 35 -18.98 -18.05 29.85
N SER A 36 -19.61 -19.17 30.16
CA SER A 36 -20.61 -19.80 29.29
C SER A 36 -21.68 -18.80 28.84
N PRO A 37 -22.25 -18.96 27.64
CA PRO A 37 -23.33 -18.10 27.17
C PRO A 37 -24.44 -18.03 28.22
N VAL A 38 -24.84 -16.80 28.49
CA VAL A 38 -25.87 -16.50 29.49
C VAL A 38 -27.18 -17.07 28.99
N LYS A 39 -27.90 -17.79 29.85
CA LYS A 39 -29.20 -18.35 29.48
C LYS A 39 -30.16 -17.20 29.18
N SER A 40 -31.08 -17.43 28.25
CA SER A 40 -32.11 -16.46 27.90
C SER A 40 -32.85 -15.97 29.16
N GLY A 41 -32.75 -14.65 29.43
CA GLY A 41 -33.37 -13.99 30.59
C GLY A 41 -32.40 -13.51 31.68
N GLU A 42 -31.09 -13.77 31.55
CA GLU A 42 -30.09 -13.38 32.54
C GLU A 42 -29.14 -12.30 31.97
N SER A 43 -28.72 -11.35 32.81
CA SER A 43 -27.84 -10.26 32.37
C SER A 43 -26.39 -10.75 32.23
N PRO A 44 -25.69 -10.43 31.14
CA PRO A 44 -24.32 -10.88 30.98
C PRO A 44 -23.37 -10.28 32.02
N PRO A 45 -22.43 -11.07 32.56
CA PRO A 45 -21.43 -10.55 33.48
C PRO A 45 -20.55 -9.52 32.76
N THR A 46 -20.47 -8.30 33.30
CA THR A 46 -19.74 -7.17 32.71
C THR A 46 -18.22 -7.31 32.76
N GLY A 47 -17.70 -8.18 33.63
CA GLY A 47 -16.27 -8.43 33.77
C GLY A 47 -15.97 -9.69 34.56
N LYS A 48 -14.75 -10.21 34.42
CA LYS A 48 -14.25 -11.42 35.06
C LYS A 48 -12.99 -11.10 35.86
N ASP A 49 -12.88 -11.64 37.06
CA ASP A 49 -11.67 -11.54 37.87
C ASP A 49 -10.68 -12.61 37.39
N LEU A 50 -9.48 -12.19 36.95
CA LEU A 50 -8.43 -13.10 36.51
C LEU A 50 -7.52 -13.45 37.67
N HIS A 51 -7.26 -14.71 37.96
CA HIS A 51 -6.31 -15.06 39.00
C HIS A 51 -4.90 -15.20 38.40
N LEU A 52 -4.10 -14.16 38.48
CA LEU A 52 -2.75 -14.10 37.92
C LEU A 52 -1.72 -14.00 39.06
N PHE A 53 -1.10 -15.13 39.42
CA PHE A 53 0.06 -15.15 40.33
C PHE A 53 -0.12 -14.31 41.61
N GLY A 54 -1.26 -14.49 42.31
CA GLY A 54 -1.58 -13.75 43.54
C GLY A 54 -2.24 -12.38 43.32
N TRP A 55 -2.41 -11.95 42.07
CA TRP A 55 -3.11 -10.73 41.69
C TRP A 55 -4.45 -11.07 41.01
N THR A 56 -5.51 -10.32 41.34
CA THR A 56 -6.87 -10.57 40.83
C THR A 56 -7.47 -9.36 40.10
N PRO A 57 -6.95 -8.96 38.93
CA PRO A 57 -7.53 -7.85 38.19
C PRO A 57 -8.91 -8.22 37.65
N ARG A 58 -9.85 -7.28 37.76
CA ARG A 58 -11.14 -7.36 37.09
C ARG A 58 -11.00 -6.86 35.66
N VAL A 59 -11.28 -7.72 34.70
CA VAL A 59 -11.08 -7.44 33.27
C VAL A 59 -12.42 -7.45 32.54
N SER A 60 -12.62 -6.49 31.64
CA SER A 60 -13.82 -6.44 30.79
C SER A 60 -13.82 -7.58 29.77
N ARG A 61 -15.01 -7.92 29.24
CA ARG A 61 -15.13 -8.95 28.19
C ARG A 61 -14.23 -8.67 26.99
N GLU A 62 -14.13 -7.42 26.56
CA GLU A 62 -13.31 -7.03 25.43
C GLU A 62 -11.83 -7.21 25.68
N THR A 63 -11.34 -6.76 26.84
CA THR A 63 -9.95 -6.93 27.27
C THR A 63 -9.61 -8.42 27.46
N GLY A 64 -10.57 -9.24 27.91
CA GLY A 64 -10.44 -10.70 27.96
C GLY A 64 -10.19 -11.31 26.58
N LEU A 65 -10.89 -10.86 25.53
CA LEU A 65 -10.65 -11.34 24.16
C LEU A 65 -9.25 -10.98 23.65
N PHE A 66 -8.74 -9.78 23.97
CA PHE A 66 -7.36 -9.43 23.64
C PHE A 66 -6.35 -10.37 24.29
N ILE A 67 -6.55 -10.70 25.57
CA ILE A 67 -5.67 -11.63 26.30
C ILE A 67 -5.74 -13.03 25.68
N ILE A 68 -6.95 -13.52 25.36
CA ILE A 68 -7.16 -14.81 24.70
C ILE A 68 -6.41 -14.87 23.37
N VAL A 69 -6.54 -13.83 22.53
CA VAL A 69 -5.90 -13.78 21.21
C VAL A 69 -4.37 -13.74 21.32
N LEU A 70 -3.84 -12.91 22.22
CA LEU A 70 -2.41 -12.84 22.48
C LEU A 70 -1.87 -14.18 23.00
N ALA A 71 -2.58 -14.81 23.94
CA ALA A 71 -2.19 -16.09 24.51
C ALA A 71 -2.24 -17.21 23.45
N ALA A 72 -3.30 -17.27 22.66
CA ALA A 72 -3.49 -18.28 21.63
C ALA A 72 -2.48 -18.14 20.48
N GLY A 73 -2.28 -16.93 19.97
CA GLY A 73 -1.26 -16.64 18.95
C GLY A 73 0.16 -16.91 19.46
N GLY A 74 0.43 -16.53 20.70
CA GLY A 74 1.71 -16.85 21.35
C GLY A 74 1.93 -18.35 21.49
N LEU A 75 0.87 -19.10 21.83
CA LEU A 75 0.94 -20.55 21.98
C LEU A 75 1.20 -21.22 20.62
N GLY A 76 0.54 -20.77 19.55
CA GLY A 76 0.82 -21.20 18.18
C GLY A 76 2.28 -20.96 17.78
N GLY A 77 2.80 -19.75 18.05
CA GLY A 77 4.21 -19.42 17.79
C GLY A 77 5.18 -20.26 18.62
N THR A 78 4.81 -20.61 19.85
CA THR A 78 5.58 -21.50 20.73
C THR A 78 5.59 -22.92 20.20
N VAL A 79 4.44 -23.44 19.73
CA VAL A 79 4.36 -24.77 19.10
C VAL A 79 5.21 -24.83 17.83
N HIS A 80 5.18 -23.79 16.99
CA HIS A 80 6.07 -23.67 15.85
C HIS A 80 7.54 -23.75 16.27
N ALA A 81 7.93 -22.94 17.27
CA ALA A 81 9.29 -22.88 17.79
C ALA A 81 9.75 -24.25 18.33
N LEU A 82 8.91 -24.92 19.12
CA LEU A 82 9.21 -26.24 19.71
C LEU A 82 9.30 -27.34 18.64
N ARG A 83 8.37 -27.36 17.66
CA ARG A 83 8.42 -28.31 16.53
C ARG A 83 9.70 -28.15 15.73
N SER A 84 10.06 -26.91 15.41
CA SER A 84 11.29 -26.59 14.68
C SER A 84 12.53 -26.95 15.51
N LEU A 85 12.56 -26.61 16.80
CA LEU A 85 13.66 -26.95 17.70
C LEU A 85 13.85 -28.47 17.81
N TYR A 86 12.77 -29.23 17.97
CA TYR A 86 12.78 -30.70 17.97
C TYR A 86 13.49 -31.25 16.73
N TRP A 87 13.11 -30.77 15.54
CA TRP A 87 13.67 -31.22 14.27
C TRP A 87 15.17 -30.91 14.16
N TYR A 88 15.58 -29.66 14.42
CA TYR A 88 16.97 -29.23 14.25
C TYR A 88 17.91 -29.75 15.35
N VAL A 89 17.41 -29.96 16.56
CA VAL A 89 18.16 -30.61 17.64
C VAL A 89 18.34 -32.09 17.34
N GLY A 90 17.28 -32.79 16.91
CA GLY A 90 17.33 -34.20 16.52
C GLY A 90 18.34 -34.45 15.40
N ASN A 91 18.37 -33.58 14.39
CA ASN A 91 19.30 -33.69 13.25
C ASN A 91 20.68 -33.06 13.52
N ARG A 92 20.93 -32.52 14.72
CA ARG A 92 22.20 -31.86 15.11
C ARG A 92 22.62 -30.69 14.21
N THR A 93 21.66 -30.06 13.54
CA THR A 93 21.87 -28.96 12.59
C THR A 93 21.56 -27.57 13.18
N LEU A 94 21.13 -27.51 14.44
CA LEU A 94 20.77 -26.25 15.10
C LEU A 94 21.95 -25.27 15.19
N ARG A 95 21.78 -24.07 14.63
CA ARG A 95 22.77 -22.97 14.68
C ARG A 95 22.54 -22.06 15.88
N ARG A 96 23.62 -21.47 16.43
CA ARG A 96 23.53 -20.56 17.60
C ARG A 96 22.82 -19.25 17.29
N SER A 97 22.98 -18.71 16.09
CA SER A 97 22.31 -17.46 15.68
C SER A 97 20.78 -17.60 15.66
N TRP A 98 20.26 -18.81 15.49
CA TRP A 98 18.81 -19.07 15.47
C TRP A 98 18.18 -19.05 16.86
N LEU A 99 18.96 -19.12 17.94
CA LEU A 99 18.42 -19.19 19.31
C LEU A 99 17.61 -17.93 19.67
N MET A 100 18.07 -16.75 19.24
CA MET A 100 17.31 -15.49 19.43
C MET A 100 15.99 -15.53 18.65
N MET A 101 16.01 -16.02 17.41
CA MET A 101 14.81 -16.20 16.60
C MET A 101 13.78 -17.07 17.32
N TYR A 102 14.18 -18.23 17.86
CA TYR A 102 13.27 -19.11 18.62
C TYR A 102 12.60 -18.41 19.81
N LEU A 103 13.34 -17.57 20.56
CA LEU A 103 12.77 -16.84 21.70
C LEU A 103 11.81 -15.72 21.27
N ILE A 104 11.95 -15.20 20.05
CA ILE A 104 11.10 -14.13 19.51
C ILE A 104 9.82 -14.68 18.86
N LEU A 105 9.86 -15.90 18.30
CA LEU A 105 8.74 -16.52 17.58
C LEU A 105 7.39 -16.51 18.32
N PRO A 106 7.30 -16.83 19.63
CA PRO A 106 6.04 -16.72 20.38
C PRO A 106 5.46 -15.31 20.35
N PHE A 107 6.29 -14.28 20.45
CA PHE A 107 5.84 -12.89 20.43
C PHE A 107 5.36 -12.46 19.04
N ILE A 108 6.02 -12.95 17.98
CA ILE A 108 5.55 -12.76 16.60
C ILE A 108 4.17 -13.39 16.43
N GLY A 109 3.98 -14.64 16.90
CA GLY A 109 2.69 -15.32 16.83
C GLY A 109 1.57 -14.56 17.57
N ALA A 110 1.86 -14.04 18.76
CA ALA A 110 0.93 -13.21 19.52
C ALA A 110 0.58 -11.91 18.78
N ALA A 111 1.59 -11.23 18.22
CA ALA A 111 1.40 -9.97 17.50
C ALA A 111 0.58 -10.17 16.21
N LEU A 112 0.89 -11.19 15.41
CA LEU A 112 0.13 -11.52 14.20
C LEU A 112 -1.31 -11.92 14.54
N GLY A 113 -1.50 -12.73 15.58
CA GLY A 113 -2.84 -13.10 16.06
C GLY A 113 -3.66 -11.87 16.43
N LEU A 114 -3.05 -10.90 17.12
CA LEU A 114 -3.67 -9.63 17.46
C LEU A 114 -4.04 -8.81 16.22
N VAL A 115 -3.13 -8.70 15.24
CA VAL A 115 -3.40 -7.99 13.98
C VAL A 115 -4.60 -8.60 13.26
N VAL A 116 -4.63 -9.93 13.10
CA VAL A 116 -5.74 -10.63 12.45
C VAL A 116 -7.05 -10.44 13.21
N TYR A 117 -7.02 -10.48 14.55
CA TYR A 117 -8.20 -10.16 15.35
C TYR A 117 -8.68 -8.72 15.17
N MET A 118 -7.79 -7.74 15.07
CA MET A 118 -8.17 -6.35 14.79
C MET A 118 -8.80 -6.17 13.42
N VAL A 119 -8.34 -6.90 12.41
CA VAL A 119 -8.96 -6.93 11.08
C VAL A 119 -10.38 -7.50 11.16
N LEU A 120 -10.57 -8.63 11.85
CA LEU A 120 -11.89 -9.26 12.05
C LEU A 120 -12.84 -8.35 12.83
N ARG A 121 -12.32 -7.68 13.86
CA ARG A 121 -13.09 -6.79 14.74
C ARG A 121 -13.38 -5.42 14.13
N GLY A 122 -12.52 -4.94 13.24
CA GLY A 122 -12.66 -3.66 12.53
C GLY A 122 -13.73 -3.64 11.43
N GLY A 123 -14.44 -4.75 11.21
CA GLY A 123 -15.63 -4.77 10.33
C GLY A 123 -15.38 -5.17 8.88
N LEU A 124 -14.18 -5.65 8.51
CA LEU A 124 -13.93 -6.17 7.16
C LEU A 124 -14.68 -7.48 6.86
N THR A 125 -15.15 -8.18 7.90
CA THR A 125 -15.89 -9.45 7.79
C THR A 125 -17.18 -9.51 8.62
N SER A 126 -17.45 -8.52 9.47
CA SER A 126 -18.67 -8.51 10.28
C SER A 126 -19.81 -7.85 9.51
N PRO A 127 -20.96 -8.54 9.31
CA PRO A 127 -22.16 -7.88 8.83
C PRO A 127 -22.47 -6.71 9.77
N THR A 128 -22.78 -5.55 9.21
CA THR A 128 -23.17 -4.34 9.91
C THR A 128 -24.31 -4.66 10.88
N GLY A 129 -23.97 -4.91 12.15
CA GLY A 129 -24.93 -5.38 13.16
C GLY A 129 -24.32 -6.35 14.16
N GLY A 130 -23.43 -5.87 15.03
CA GLY A 130 -23.24 -6.34 16.41
C GLY A 130 -23.20 -7.86 16.69
N SER A 131 -22.69 -8.69 15.79
CA SER A 131 -22.51 -10.11 16.11
C SER A 131 -21.25 -10.27 16.96
N ASP A 132 -21.45 -10.65 18.22
CA ASP A 132 -20.40 -11.01 19.15
C ASP A 132 -19.42 -12.00 18.49
N ILE A 133 -18.16 -11.62 18.34
CA ILE A 133 -17.12 -12.50 17.82
C ILE A 133 -17.02 -13.72 18.74
N ASN A 134 -17.22 -14.91 18.17
CA ASN A 134 -17.16 -16.16 18.91
C ASN A 134 -15.73 -16.37 19.46
N PRO A 135 -15.56 -16.45 20.81
CA PRO A 135 -14.26 -16.66 21.44
C PRO A 135 -13.54 -17.92 20.97
N TYR A 136 -14.28 -19.00 20.68
CA TYR A 136 -13.72 -20.24 20.17
C TYR A 136 -13.12 -20.04 18.77
N GLY A 137 -13.86 -19.35 17.89
CA GLY A 137 -13.42 -19.07 16.53
C GLY A 137 -12.17 -18.19 16.50
N VAL A 138 -12.17 -17.09 17.25
CA VAL A 138 -11.01 -16.17 17.28
C VAL A 138 -9.79 -16.82 17.94
N THR A 139 -9.97 -17.65 18.97
CA THR A 139 -8.87 -18.41 19.60
C THR A 139 -8.24 -19.37 18.59
N ALA A 140 -9.07 -20.14 17.87
CA ALA A 140 -8.59 -21.09 16.89
C ALA A 140 -7.81 -20.39 15.76
N ILE A 141 -8.36 -19.29 15.22
CA ILE A 141 -7.69 -18.50 14.19
C ILE A 141 -6.36 -17.93 14.71
N ALA A 142 -6.36 -17.32 15.91
CA ALA A 142 -5.14 -16.76 16.49
C ALA A 142 -4.06 -17.83 16.70
N ALA A 143 -4.42 -19.02 17.20
CA ALA A 143 -3.49 -20.12 17.37
C ALA A 143 -2.91 -20.61 16.03
N LEU A 144 -3.74 -20.73 14.99
CA LEU A 144 -3.27 -21.10 13.64
C LEU A 144 -2.36 -20.02 13.05
N VAL A 145 -2.70 -18.74 13.20
CA VAL A 145 -1.87 -17.62 12.79
C VAL A 145 -0.50 -17.66 13.47
N GLY A 146 -0.45 -17.95 14.77
CA GLY A 146 0.81 -18.13 15.47
C GLY A 146 1.63 -19.32 14.96
N LEU A 147 0.96 -20.46 14.71
CA LEU A 147 1.59 -21.68 14.23
C LEU A 147 2.19 -21.52 12.83
N PHE A 148 1.50 -20.77 11.96
CA PHE A 148 1.87 -20.47 10.58
C PHE A 148 2.26 -18.99 10.43
N SER A 149 3.08 -18.48 11.34
CA SER A 149 3.40 -17.04 11.41
C SER A 149 4.12 -16.52 10.16
N GLN A 150 4.98 -17.33 9.53
CA GLN A 150 5.64 -16.98 8.27
C GLN A 150 4.64 -16.86 7.13
N GLU A 151 3.83 -17.89 6.93
CA GLU A 151 2.80 -17.94 5.89
C GLU A 151 1.75 -16.84 6.11
N THR A 152 1.39 -16.56 7.37
CA THR A 152 0.46 -15.48 7.71
C THR A 152 1.04 -14.12 7.33
N ALA A 153 2.31 -13.86 7.65
CA ALA A 153 2.97 -12.61 7.28
C ALA A 153 3.03 -12.44 5.75
N GLU A 154 3.33 -13.51 5.00
CA GLU A 154 3.32 -13.50 3.54
C GLU A 154 1.92 -13.24 2.96
N LYS A 155 0.87 -13.83 3.55
CA LYS A 155 -0.51 -13.58 3.12
C LYS A 155 -0.95 -12.15 3.42
N LEU A 156 -0.63 -11.61 4.59
CA LEU A 156 -0.89 -10.21 4.89
C LEU A 156 -0.17 -9.29 3.91
N ARG A 157 1.10 -9.56 3.63
CA ARG A 157 1.86 -8.82 2.62
C ARG A 157 1.18 -8.85 1.25
N ALA A 158 0.75 -10.03 0.78
CA ALA A 158 0.06 -10.16 -0.51
C ALA A 158 -1.24 -9.32 -0.56
N VAL A 159 -2.00 -9.30 0.53
CA VAL A 159 -3.19 -8.44 0.64
C VAL A 159 -2.81 -6.96 0.58
N PHE A 160 -1.80 -6.52 1.34
CA PHE A 160 -1.31 -5.14 1.30
C PHE A 160 -0.80 -4.73 -0.07
N GLU A 161 -0.02 -5.58 -0.74
CA GLU A 161 0.47 -5.34 -2.10
C GLU A 161 -0.72 -5.15 -3.05
N THR A 162 -1.76 -5.99 -2.94
CA THR A 162 -2.97 -5.85 -3.77
C THR A 162 -3.67 -4.50 -3.52
N LEU A 163 -3.81 -4.08 -2.26
CA LEU A 163 -4.49 -2.83 -1.90
C LEU A 163 -3.70 -1.57 -2.28
N LEU A 164 -2.37 -1.65 -2.28
CA LEU A 164 -1.47 -0.54 -2.59
C LEU A 164 -0.91 -0.58 -4.02
N THR A 165 -1.34 -1.56 -4.83
CA THR A 165 -0.95 -1.63 -6.25
C THR A 165 -1.45 -0.36 -6.93
N PRO A 166 -0.58 0.43 -7.58
CA PRO A 166 -1.03 1.58 -8.36
C PRO A 166 -2.08 1.13 -9.36
N ALA A 167 -3.18 1.89 -9.44
CA ALA A 167 -4.19 1.65 -10.46
C ALA A 167 -3.49 1.60 -11.82
N LYS A 168 -3.75 0.54 -12.60
CA LYS A 168 -3.27 0.46 -13.97
C LYS A 168 -3.72 1.73 -14.68
N ALA A 169 -2.82 2.34 -15.44
CA ALA A 169 -3.10 3.48 -16.31
C ALA A 169 -4.49 3.33 -16.94
N GLY A 170 -5.46 4.10 -16.44
CA GLY A 170 -6.80 4.12 -17.00
C GLY A 170 -6.74 4.67 -18.42
N ARG A 171 -7.83 4.50 -19.19
CA ARG A 171 -8.00 5.20 -20.47
C ARG A 171 -7.92 6.74 -20.34
N ASP A 172 -7.94 7.23 -19.10
CA ASP A 172 -7.88 8.64 -18.72
C ASP A 172 -6.45 9.15 -18.49
N GLN A 173 -5.43 8.28 -18.55
CA GLN A 173 -4.06 8.76 -18.70
C GLN A 173 -3.91 9.29 -20.13
N ALA A 174 -3.95 10.62 -20.27
CA ALA A 174 -3.63 11.30 -21.51
C ALA A 174 -2.32 10.74 -22.07
N LEU A 175 -2.38 10.18 -23.27
CA LEU A 175 -1.18 9.76 -24.00
C LEU A 175 -0.17 10.91 -23.99
N PRO A 176 1.14 10.64 -23.85
CA PRO A 176 2.13 11.70 -23.92
C PRO A 176 1.92 12.48 -25.23
N PRO A 177 1.77 13.81 -25.17
CA PRO A 177 1.48 14.59 -26.35
C PRO A 177 2.58 14.38 -27.40
N GLN A 178 2.19 14.22 -28.66
CA GLN A 178 3.12 14.08 -29.77
C GLN A 178 2.63 14.92 -30.94
N VAL A 179 3.47 15.84 -31.41
CA VAL A 179 3.23 16.57 -32.66
C VAL A 179 3.79 15.75 -33.82
N ARG A 180 2.99 15.52 -34.85
CA ARG A 180 3.36 14.73 -36.04
C ARG A 180 3.49 15.60 -37.28
N ALA A 181 2.57 16.54 -37.47
CA ALA A 181 2.52 17.36 -38.68
C ALA A 181 1.98 18.76 -38.40
N LEU A 182 2.35 19.68 -39.28
CA LEU A 182 1.93 21.08 -39.32
C LEU A 182 1.36 21.34 -40.72
N GLU A 183 0.14 21.86 -40.80
CA GLU A 183 -0.52 22.19 -42.07
C GLU A 183 -1.18 23.57 -41.96
N PRO A 184 -0.73 24.58 -42.74
CA PRO A 184 0.43 24.59 -43.63
C PRO A 184 1.79 24.61 -42.88
N VAL A 185 2.89 24.31 -43.56
CA VAL A 185 4.26 24.42 -42.99
C VAL A 185 4.86 25.84 -43.11
N SER A 186 4.18 26.75 -43.78
CA SER A 186 4.51 28.18 -43.83
C SER A 186 3.25 29.04 -43.85
N GLY A 187 3.38 30.30 -43.46
CA GLY A 187 2.30 31.28 -43.62
C GLY A 187 2.58 32.61 -42.92
N PRO A 188 1.81 33.66 -43.26
CA PRO A 188 1.97 34.97 -42.66
C PRO A 188 1.44 35.03 -41.22
N VAL A 189 1.82 36.09 -40.49
CA VAL A 189 1.17 36.44 -39.21
C VAL A 189 -0.35 36.54 -39.40
N GLY A 190 -1.11 35.91 -38.50
CA GLY A 190 -2.57 35.82 -38.60
C GLY A 190 -3.09 34.63 -39.41
N ALA A 191 -2.22 33.86 -40.06
CA ALA A 191 -2.62 32.62 -40.72
C ALA A 191 -3.06 31.55 -39.71
N LEU A 192 -3.98 30.68 -40.13
CA LEU A 192 -4.45 29.56 -39.33
C LEU A 192 -3.53 28.35 -39.58
N LEU A 193 -2.88 27.87 -38.51
CA LEU A 193 -2.04 26.68 -38.51
C LEU A 193 -2.79 25.52 -37.85
N THR A 194 -2.83 24.38 -38.54
CA THR A 194 -3.36 23.13 -38.00
C THR A 194 -2.22 22.24 -37.54
N VAL A 195 -2.24 21.85 -36.27
CA VAL A 195 -1.22 20.98 -35.66
C VAL A 195 -1.84 19.60 -35.42
N ARG A 196 -1.29 18.57 -36.06
CA ARG A 196 -1.77 17.19 -35.95
C ARG A 196 -0.85 16.34 -35.09
N GLY A 197 -1.44 15.44 -34.31
CA GLY A 197 -0.71 14.70 -33.30
C GLY A 197 -1.50 13.60 -32.59
N LEU A 198 -1.03 13.25 -31.40
CA LEU A 198 -1.70 12.37 -30.44
C LEU A 198 -1.62 13.00 -29.05
N GLY A 199 -2.63 12.81 -28.21
CA GLY A 199 -2.64 13.32 -26.85
C GLY A 199 -2.71 14.85 -26.75
N LEU A 200 -3.26 15.52 -27.78
CA LEU A 200 -3.35 16.97 -27.86
C LEU A 200 -4.55 17.57 -27.12
N GLY A 201 -5.49 16.74 -26.63
CA GLY A 201 -6.76 17.19 -26.05
C GLY A 201 -6.66 18.09 -24.81
N SER A 202 -5.46 18.20 -24.21
CA SER A 202 -5.16 19.08 -23.06
C SER A 202 -4.23 20.24 -23.41
N ALA A 203 -3.94 20.47 -24.70
CA ALA A 203 -3.10 21.58 -25.14
C ALA A 203 -3.78 22.92 -24.89
N THR A 204 -3.03 23.87 -24.33
CA THR A 204 -3.53 25.22 -24.03
C THR A 204 -2.87 26.28 -24.89
N VAL A 205 -1.59 26.09 -25.23
CA VAL A 205 -0.75 27.09 -25.89
C VAL A 205 0.15 26.41 -26.93
N VAL A 206 0.36 27.07 -28.06
CA VAL A 206 1.43 26.77 -29.00
C VAL A 206 2.41 27.94 -29.04
N ARG A 207 3.68 27.64 -28.80
CA ARG A 207 4.75 28.65 -28.73
C ARG A 207 5.56 28.67 -30.01
N PHE A 208 5.64 29.84 -30.63
CA PHE A 208 6.45 30.14 -31.81
C PHE A 208 7.69 30.93 -31.37
N GLY A 209 8.83 30.25 -31.22
CA GLY A 209 10.04 30.85 -30.66
C GLY A 209 9.83 31.28 -29.20
N THR A 210 9.69 32.58 -28.97
CA THR A 210 9.42 33.17 -27.64
C THR A 210 7.99 33.68 -27.46
N VAL A 211 7.14 33.58 -28.48
CA VAL A 211 5.77 34.10 -28.46
C VAL A 211 4.77 32.97 -28.30
N ASP A 212 3.89 33.11 -27.31
CA ASP A 212 2.83 32.14 -27.01
C ASP A 212 1.53 32.52 -27.73
N ALA A 213 0.90 31.54 -28.38
CA ALA A 213 -0.42 31.68 -29.01
C ALA A 213 -1.43 30.69 -28.38
N PRO A 214 -2.66 31.12 -28.09
CA PRO A 214 -3.68 30.24 -27.55
C PRO A 214 -4.11 29.19 -28.58
N ALA A 215 -4.21 27.93 -28.16
CA ALA A 215 -4.74 26.86 -29.01
C ALA A 215 -6.27 26.95 -29.11
N THR A 216 -6.79 26.75 -30.32
CA THR A 216 -8.21 26.72 -30.67
C THR A 216 -8.58 25.36 -31.28
N ASP A 217 -9.87 25.02 -31.35
CA ASP A 217 -10.39 23.74 -31.88
C ASP A 217 -9.59 22.48 -31.44
N VAL A 218 -9.32 22.39 -30.13
CA VAL A 218 -8.47 21.34 -29.56
C VAL A 218 -9.23 20.01 -29.48
N THR A 219 -8.65 18.98 -30.09
CA THR A 219 -9.07 17.57 -30.01
C THR A 219 -7.87 16.71 -29.62
N ASP A 220 -8.09 15.40 -29.38
CA ASP A 220 -7.00 14.49 -29.04
C ASP A 220 -5.94 14.32 -30.15
N THR A 221 -6.32 14.59 -31.41
CA THR A 221 -5.49 14.33 -32.59
C THR A 221 -5.14 15.59 -33.38
N GLU A 222 -5.76 16.72 -33.09
CA GLU A 222 -5.63 17.95 -33.87
C GLU A 222 -5.95 19.17 -33.00
N LEU A 223 -5.23 20.27 -33.23
CA LEU A 223 -5.60 21.60 -32.73
C LEU A 223 -5.32 22.63 -33.81
N THR A 224 -6.01 23.76 -33.75
CA THR A 224 -5.74 24.93 -34.59
C THR A 224 -5.06 26.01 -33.74
N VAL A 225 -4.24 26.84 -34.36
CA VAL A 225 -3.64 28.01 -33.71
C VAL A 225 -3.42 29.09 -34.74
N THR A 226 -3.65 30.34 -34.37
CA THR A 226 -3.35 31.49 -35.21
C THR A 226 -1.91 31.93 -35.00
N VAL A 227 -1.15 32.13 -36.07
CA VAL A 227 0.25 32.61 -35.99
C VAL A 227 0.27 34.01 -35.34
N PRO A 228 0.90 34.20 -34.16
CA PRO A 228 0.84 35.46 -33.44
C PRO A 228 1.79 36.52 -34.04
N PRO A 229 1.53 37.82 -33.81
CA PRO A 229 2.50 38.87 -34.15
C PRO A 229 3.83 38.67 -33.42
N GLY A 230 4.93 38.79 -34.15
CA GLY A 230 6.28 38.55 -33.60
C GLY A 230 6.68 37.07 -33.51
N ALA A 231 5.89 36.15 -34.09
CA ALA A 231 6.33 34.78 -34.30
C ALA A 231 7.62 34.73 -35.13
N THR A 232 8.55 33.86 -34.74
CA THR A 232 9.78 33.60 -35.49
C THR A 232 9.76 32.23 -36.15
N THR A 233 10.39 32.12 -37.32
CA THR A 233 10.62 30.84 -37.99
C THR A 233 11.37 29.87 -37.09
N GLY A 234 10.86 28.65 -36.97
CA GLY A 234 11.40 27.65 -36.06
C GLY A 234 10.42 26.50 -35.80
N ARG A 235 10.72 25.65 -34.82
CA ARG A 235 9.85 24.51 -34.44
C ARG A 235 8.84 24.97 -33.38
N PRO A 236 7.54 25.06 -33.70
CA PRO A 236 6.54 25.42 -32.70
C PRO A 236 6.46 24.37 -31.59
N ALA A 237 6.27 24.80 -30.34
CA ALA A 237 6.16 23.91 -29.20
C ALA A 237 4.75 23.94 -28.60
N VAL A 238 4.08 22.79 -28.56
CA VAL A 238 2.76 22.64 -27.94
C VAL A 238 2.95 22.45 -26.43
N ILE A 239 2.24 23.24 -25.63
CA ILE A 239 2.28 23.22 -24.18
C ILE A 239 0.99 22.58 -23.67
N THR A 240 1.15 21.53 -22.88
CA THR A 240 0.08 20.86 -22.12
C THR A 240 0.40 20.97 -20.61
N PRO A 241 -0.58 20.79 -19.70
CA PRO A 241 -0.33 20.75 -18.26
C PRO A 241 0.70 19.70 -17.82
N VAL A 242 0.93 18.66 -18.63
CA VAL A 242 1.79 17.52 -18.31
C VAL A 242 3.17 17.63 -18.96
N ALA A 243 3.26 18.22 -20.16
CA ALA A 243 4.50 18.31 -20.93
C ALA A 243 4.50 19.43 -21.98
N THR A 244 5.70 19.85 -22.39
CA THR A 244 5.93 20.70 -23.59
C THR A 244 6.57 19.86 -24.69
N VAL A 245 6.01 19.91 -25.90
CA VAL A 245 6.41 19.05 -27.02
C VAL A 245 6.68 19.91 -28.25
N ALA A 246 7.93 19.89 -28.72
CA ALA A 246 8.32 20.59 -29.95
C ALA A 246 7.89 19.82 -31.19
N SER A 247 7.48 20.55 -32.22
CA SER A 247 7.21 19.99 -33.54
C SER A 247 8.47 19.35 -34.15
N PRO A 248 8.35 18.17 -34.79
CA PRO A 248 9.44 17.59 -35.56
C PRO A 248 9.73 18.37 -36.86
N VAL A 249 8.75 19.15 -37.33
CA VAL A 249 8.81 19.98 -38.55
C VAL A 249 8.94 21.46 -38.17
N GLU A 250 9.73 22.19 -38.95
CA GLU A 250 9.88 23.65 -38.82
C GLU A 250 8.71 24.37 -39.50
N PHE A 251 8.21 25.44 -38.88
CA PHE A 251 7.22 26.33 -39.47
C PHE A 251 7.90 27.62 -39.93
N THR A 252 7.72 27.99 -41.20
CA THR A 252 8.27 29.22 -41.77
C THR A 252 7.26 30.36 -41.64
N VAL A 253 7.60 31.36 -40.84
CA VAL A 253 6.79 32.59 -40.74
C VAL A 253 7.13 33.48 -41.94
N GLU A 254 6.13 33.75 -42.77
CA GLU A 254 6.27 34.68 -43.88
C GLU A 254 6.00 36.10 -43.37
N ASP A 255 6.87 37.05 -43.70
CA ASP A 255 6.59 38.45 -43.46
C ASP A 255 5.44 38.87 -44.38
N GLY A 256 4.23 39.00 -43.81
CA GLY A 256 3.11 39.64 -44.51
C GLY A 256 3.49 41.08 -44.89
N PRO A 257 2.87 41.69 -45.92
CA PRO A 257 3.25 43.03 -46.37
C PRO A 257 3.22 43.97 -45.17
N ALA A 258 4.38 44.58 -44.91
CA ALA A 258 4.59 45.51 -43.82
C ALA A 258 3.45 46.55 -43.82
N ASN A 259 2.94 46.86 -42.63
CA ASN A 259 2.13 48.06 -42.42
C ASN A 259 2.81 49.24 -43.14
N GLU A 260 2.22 49.70 -44.23
CA GLU A 260 2.62 50.93 -44.90
C GLU A 260 2.46 52.07 -43.88
N PRO A 261 3.48 52.91 -43.64
CA PRO A 261 3.33 54.06 -42.75
C PRO A 261 2.25 55.00 -43.31
N PRO A 262 1.38 55.60 -42.47
CA PRO A 262 0.40 56.57 -42.94
C PRO A 262 1.13 57.75 -43.59
N GLY A 263 0.76 58.04 -44.84
CA GLY A 263 1.39 59.05 -45.68
C GLY A 263 1.57 60.40 -44.98
N GLN A 264 2.79 60.90 -45.09
CA GLN A 264 3.19 62.29 -44.81
C GLN A 264 2.30 63.26 -45.61
N PRO A 265 1.83 64.38 -45.02
CA PRO A 265 1.09 65.39 -45.78
C PRO A 265 2.07 66.26 -46.58
N GLU A 266 1.88 66.37 -47.90
CA GLU A 266 2.54 67.40 -48.71
C GLU A 266 1.52 68.40 -49.27
N ALA A 267 1.70 69.61 -48.75
CA ALA A 267 1.43 70.98 -49.23
C ALA A 267 0.50 71.21 -50.44
#